data_AF-A0A2V7ZXB0-F1
#
_entry.id   AF-A0A2V7ZXB0-F1
#
_cell.length_a   1.000
_cell.length_b   1.000
_cell.length_c   1.000
_cell.angle_alpha   90.00
_cell.angle_beta   90.00
_cell.angle_gamma   90.00
#
_symmetry.space_group_name_H-M   'P 1'
#
loop_
_entity.id
_entity.type
_entity.pdbx_description
1 polymer ?
#
loop_
_entity_poly.entity_id
_entity_poly.type
_entity_poly.pdbx_seq_one_letter_code
_entity_poly.pdbx_strand_id
1 'polypeptide(L)'
;MFFTVAIVGVVLAYTWVIDPVAPAWVAGVAAMLVVGLAIWRALKTGEWGLKPAALLPALGWSAAITGAGALAMYLAASRLGTWKERRDLWTTLAVLIPWALGQQFALQTVLLRESQATLSRSAGIWLAAALFASLHLLNPFLTAATLVGALGWCRVYDRYPNLLPLALSHAILTLVILCAFDDAITGGLRVGYAYIARH
;
A
#
# COMPACT_ATOMS: atom_id res chain seq x y z
N MET A 1 12.86 4.99 -14.27
CA MET A 1 11.54 4.33 -14.40
C MET A 1 11.64 2.83 -14.67
N PHE A 2 12.81 2.25 -14.89
CA PHE A 2 12.93 0.82 -15.20
C PHE A 2 12.32 -0.06 -14.11
N PHE A 3 12.65 0.19 -12.85
CA PHE A 3 12.16 -0.63 -11.73
C PHE A 3 10.66 -0.47 -11.50
N THR A 4 10.14 0.74 -11.65
CA THR A 4 8.71 1.04 -11.58
C THR A 4 7.94 0.25 -12.64
N VAL A 5 8.38 0.32 -13.89
CA VAL A 5 7.75 -0.42 -15.00
C VAL A 5 7.82 -1.93 -14.76
N ALA A 6 8.96 -2.45 -14.30
CA ALA A 6 9.11 -3.87 -13.98
C ALA A 6 8.19 -4.32 -12.84
N ILE A 7 8.12 -3.57 -11.74
CA ILE A 7 7.24 -3.88 -10.60
C ILE A 7 5.77 -3.84 -11.02
N VAL A 8 5.35 -2.78 -11.73
CA VAL A 8 3.98 -2.67 -12.23
C VAL A 8 3.67 -3.82 -13.19
N GLY A 9 4.60 -4.17 -14.07
CA GLY A 9 4.47 -5.31 -14.98
C GLY A 9 4.28 -6.65 -14.25
N VAL A 10 5.07 -6.91 -13.20
CA VAL A 10 4.92 -8.12 -12.37
C VAL A 10 3.56 -8.16 -11.69
N VAL A 11 3.12 -7.04 -11.09
CA VAL A 11 1.82 -6.98 -10.41
C VAL A 11 0.67 -7.19 -11.40
N LEU A 12 0.69 -6.52 -12.55
CA LEU A 12 -0.33 -6.68 -13.58
C LEU A 12 -0.35 -8.09 -14.17
N ALA A 13 0.82 -8.65 -14.49
CA ALA A 13 0.91 -10.03 -14.98
C ALA A 13 0.36 -11.03 -13.94
N TYR A 14 0.72 -10.85 -12.66
CA TYR A 14 0.19 -11.70 -11.61
C TYR A 14 -1.34 -11.57 -11.50
N THR A 15 -1.82 -10.36 -11.23
CA THR A 15 -3.24 -10.10 -10.90
C THR A 15 -4.23 -10.39 -12.02
N TRP A 16 -3.80 -10.36 -13.29
CA TRP A 16 -4.70 -10.54 -14.44
C TRP A 16 -4.50 -11.84 -15.19
N VAL A 17 -3.28 -12.37 -15.23
CA VAL A 17 -2.95 -13.53 -16.07
C VAL A 17 -2.67 -14.78 -15.24
N ILE A 18 -1.94 -14.64 -14.14
CA ILE A 18 -1.44 -15.77 -13.36
C ILE A 18 -2.42 -16.19 -12.26
N ASP A 19 -2.94 -15.23 -11.49
CA ASP A 19 -3.90 -15.45 -10.39
C ASP A 19 -5.13 -16.32 -10.77
N PRO A 20 -5.73 -16.20 -11.98
CA PRO A 20 -6.87 -17.03 -12.36
C PRO A 20 -6.57 -18.52 -12.55
N VAL A 21 -5.31 -18.87 -12.86
CA VAL A 21 -4.92 -20.23 -13.30
C VAL A 21 -3.88 -20.88 -12.40
N ALA A 22 -3.20 -20.10 -11.57
CA ALA A 22 -2.09 -20.57 -10.76
C ALA A 22 -2.52 -20.87 -9.31
N PRO A 23 -1.80 -21.76 -8.60
CA PRO A 23 -2.04 -21.98 -7.19
C PRO A 23 -1.72 -20.75 -6.33
N ALA A 24 -2.38 -20.62 -5.18
CA ALA A 24 -2.27 -19.45 -4.31
C ALA A 24 -0.84 -19.12 -3.82
N TRP A 25 0.08 -20.09 -3.76
CA TRP A 25 1.47 -19.85 -3.34
C TRP A 25 2.23 -18.95 -4.34
N VAL A 26 1.78 -18.87 -5.60
CA VAL A 26 2.40 -18.03 -6.64
C VAL A 26 2.26 -16.53 -6.31
N ALA A 27 1.27 -16.15 -5.50
CA ALA A 27 1.17 -14.79 -4.94
C ALA A 27 2.44 -14.40 -4.17
N GLY A 28 2.97 -15.34 -3.37
CA GLY A 28 4.22 -15.16 -2.62
C GLY A 28 5.41 -14.94 -3.55
N VAL A 29 5.47 -15.64 -4.68
CA VAL A 29 6.54 -15.44 -5.68
C VAL A 29 6.45 -14.06 -6.31
N ALA A 30 5.26 -13.63 -6.74
CA ALA A 30 5.08 -12.29 -7.28
C ALA A 30 5.48 -11.20 -6.27
N ALA A 31 5.09 -11.35 -5.00
CA ALA A 31 5.50 -10.46 -3.93
C ALA A 31 7.02 -10.45 -3.73
N MET A 32 7.68 -11.62 -3.72
CA MET A 32 9.14 -11.73 -3.63
C MET A 32 9.84 -11.08 -4.82
N LEU A 33 9.31 -11.18 -6.04
CA LEU A 33 9.87 -10.51 -7.22
C LEU A 33 9.76 -8.99 -7.09
N VAL A 34 8.61 -8.46 -6.65
CA VAL A 34 8.43 -7.02 -6.41
C VAL A 34 9.41 -6.51 -5.36
N VAL A 35 9.52 -7.20 -4.21
CA VAL A 35 10.47 -6.85 -3.15
C VAL A 35 11.91 -6.99 -3.65
N GLY A 36 12.23 -8.04 -4.39
CA GLY A 36 13.55 -8.26 -4.98
C GLY A 36 13.96 -7.15 -5.96
N LEU A 37 13.04 -6.67 -6.80
CA LEU A 37 13.26 -5.52 -7.68
C LEU A 37 13.49 -4.24 -6.86
N ALA A 38 12.73 -4.02 -5.79
CA ALA A 38 12.93 -2.88 -4.90
C ALA A 38 14.27 -2.93 -4.16
N ILE A 39 14.67 -4.11 -3.66
CA ILE A 39 15.98 -4.35 -3.04
C ILE A 39 17.08 -4.11 -4.06
N TRP A 40 16.94 -4.60 -5.29
CA TRP A 40 17.92 -4.39 -6.35
C TRP A 40 18.13 -2.90 -6.64
N ARG A 41 17.05 -2.11 -6.69
CA ARG A 41 17.17 -0.65 -6.79
C ARG A 41 17.89 -0.07 -5.59
N ALA A 42 17.49 -0.43 -4.37
CA ALA A 42 18.09 0.09 -3.15
C ALA A 42 19.60 -0.22 -3.05
N LEU A 43 20.03 -1.41 -3.49
CA LEU A 43 21.45 -1.78 -3.59
C LEU A 43 22.20 -0.90 -4.59
N LYS A 44 21.58 -0.55 -5.72
CA LYS A 44 22.19 0.33 -6.74
C LYS A 44 22.29 1.79 -6.30
N THR A 45 21.30 2.30 -5.57
CA THR A 45 21.19 3.74 -5.25
C THR A 45 21.60 4.08 -3.82
N GLY A 46 21.69 3.10 -2.93
CA GLY A 46 21.84 3.30 -1.49
C GLY A 46 20.57 3.80 -0.79
N GLU A 47 19.45 3.96 -1.50
CA GLU A 47 18.21 4.54 -0.98
C GLU A 47 17.31 3.50 -0.30
N TRP A 48 17.68 3.07 0.91
CA TRP A 48 16.89 2.12 1.69
C TRP A 48 15.63 2.71 2.32
N GLY A 49 15.53 4.04 2.40
CA GLY A 49 14.38 4.71 3.02
C GLY A 49 14.31 4.56 4.54
N LEU A 50 15.44 4.42 5.21
CA LEU A 50 15.53 4.19 6.65
C LEU A 50 16.34 5.30 7.36
N LYS A 51 16.19 6.57 6.94
CA LYS A 51 16.99 7.66 7.54
C LYS A 51 16.64 7.80 9.04
N PRO A 52 17.60 7.66 9.97
CA PRO A 52 17.30 7.71 11.41
C PRO A 52 16.73 9.06 11.86
N ALA A 53 17.32 10.16 11.40
CA ALA A 53 16.85 11.52 11.70
C ALA A 53 15.41 11.81 11.19
N ALA A 54 14.90 11.00 10.25
CA ALA A 54 13.54 11.14 9.73
C ALA A 54 12.51 10.31 10.51
N LEU A 55 12.94 9.43 11.43
CA LEU A 55 12.06 8.47 12.11
C LEU A 55 10.95 9.16 12.92
N LEU A 56 11.33 10.06 13.85
CA LEU A 56 10.35 10.71 14.73
C LEU A 56 9.39 11.64 13.97
N PRO A 57 9.85 12.50 13.04
CA PRO A 57 8.93 13.30 12.23
C PRO A 57 8.00 12.43 11.37
N ALA A 58 8.52 11.38 10.73
CA ALA A 58 7.71 10.46 9.94
C ALA A 58 6.67 9.74 10.82
N LEU A 59 7.04 9.37 12.05
CA LEU A 59 6.12 8.78 13.02
C LEU A 59 5.00 9.74 13.40
N GLY A 60 5.31 10.99 13.73
CA GLY A 60 4.29 11.99 14.07
C GLY A 60 3.27 12.22 12.94
N TRP A 61 3.74 12.43 11.71
CA TRP A 61 2.85 12.64 10.56
C TRP A 61 2.08 11.37 10.17
N SER A 62 2.71 10.20 10.25
CA SER A 62 2.03 8.92 9.96
C SER A 62 0.99 8.60 11.02
N ALA A 63 1.25 8.91 12.29
CA ALA A 63 0.28 8.78 13.38
C ALA A 63 -0.91 9.72 13.17
N ALA A 64 -0.68 10.96 12.73
CA ALA A 64 -1.76 11.89 12.40
C ALA A 64 -2.64 11.38 11.25
N ILE A 65 -2.04 10.89 10.15
CA ILE A 65 -2.77 10.26 9.03
C ILE A 65 -3.56 9.04 9.52
N THR A 66 -2.93 8.19 10.33
CA THR A 66 -3.55 6.97 10.86
C THR A 66 -4.74 7.31 11.76
N GLY A 67 -4.57 8.24 12.70
CA GLY A 67 -5.62 8.66 13.63
C GLY A 67 -6.80 9.30 12.89
N ALA A 68 -6.53 10.22 11.96
CA ALA A 68 -7.58 10.86 11.17
C ALA A 68 -8.33 9.86 10.28
N GLY A 69 -7.61 8.98 9.58
CA GLY A 69 -8.21 7.93 8.74
C GLY A 69 -9.01 6.93 9.56
N ALA A 70 -8.46 6.46 10.69
CA ALA A 70 -9.14 5.53 11.57
C ALA A 70 -10.42 6.12 12.17
N LEU A 71 -10.37 7.37 12.64
CA LEU A 71 -11.54 8.08 13.15
C LEU A 71 -12.61 8.25 12.07
N ALA A 72 -12.23 8.67 10.86
CA ALA A 72 -13.18 8.83 9.75
C ALA A 72 -13.87 7.50 9.41
N MET A 73 -13.11 6.39 9.32
CA MET A 73 -13.66 5.06 9.04
C MET A 73 -14.52 4.54 10.18
N TYR A 74 -14.13 4.76 11.43
CA TYR A 74 -14.94 4.41 12.60
C TYR A 74 -16.29 5.14 12.60
N LEU A 75 -16.29 6.46 12.34
CA LEU A 75 -17.52 7.25 12.28
C LEU A 75 -18.43 6.81 11.14
N ALA A 76 -17.86 6.52 9.97
CA ALA A 76 -18.60 5.98 8.82
C ALA A 76 -19.20 4.61 9.14
N ALA A 77 -18.41 3.68 9.69
CA ALA A 77 -18.87 2.35 10.08
C ALA A 77 -19.95 2.37 11.16
N SER A 78 -19.82 3.26 12.15
CA SER A 78 -20.81 3.45 13.21
C SER A 78 -22.15 3.93 12.65
N ARG A 79 -22.12 4.82 11.65
CA ARG A 79 -23.33 5.29 10.95
C ARG A 79 -23.98 4.20 10.10
N LEU A 80 -23.16 3.33 9.50
CA LEU A 80 -23.62 2.22 8.65
C LEU A 80 -23.99 0.97 9.44
N GLY A 81 -23.64 0.88 10.73
CA GLY A 81 -23.81 -0.32 11.55
C GLY A 81 -22.92 -1.48 11.13
N THR A 82 -21.81 -1.23 10.44
CA THR A 82 -20.92 -2.26 9.86
C THR A 82 -19.69 -2.56 10.71
N TRP A 83 -19.53 -1.89 11.86
CA TRP A 83 -18.40 -2.13 12.74
C TRP A 83 -18.43 -3.55 13.31
N LYS A 84 -17.31 -4.27 13.20
CA LYS A 84 -17.16 -5.65 13.62
C LYS A 84 -15.97 -5.80 14.56
N GLU A 85 -16.21 -6.51 15.66
CA GLU A 85 -15.13 -7.01 16.50
C GLU A 85 -14.44 -8.19 15.82
N ARG A 86 -13.10 -8.16 15.78
CA ARG A 86 -12.29 -9.28 15.26
C ARG A 86 -11.54 -9.93 16.43
N ARG A 87 -11.65 -11.25 16.56
CA ARG A 87 -10.95 -12.01 17.62
C ARG A 87 -9.47 -12.26 17.29
N ASP A 88 -9.13 -12.15 16.01
CA ASP A 88 -7.81 -12.40 15.42
C ASP A 88 -7.07 -11.10 15.07
N LEU A 89 -7.33 -10.00 15.80
CA LEU A 89 -6.73 -8.68 15.56
C LEU A 89 -5.19 -8.74 15.51
N TRP A 90 -4.56 -9.35 16.51
CA TRP A 90 -3.11 -9.38 16.64
C TRP A 90 -2.43 -10.26 15.57
N THR A 91 -3.01 -11.42 15.27
CA THR A 91 -2.51 -12.30 14.22
C THR A 91 -2.67 -11.65 12.85
N THR A 92 -3.79 -10.96 12.61
CA THR A 92 -4.01 -10.20 11.38
C THR A 92 -3.00 -9.06 11.25
N LEU A 93 -2.79 -8.29 12.33
CA LEU A 93 -1.80 -7.22 12.33
C LEU A 93 -0.38 -7.73 12.06
N ALA A 94 0.00 -8.88 12.65
CA ALA A 94 1.30 -9.50 12.44
C ALA A 94 1.55 -9.89 10.97
N VAL A 95 0.50 -10.26 10.23
CA VAL A 95 0.56 -10.52 8.78
C VAL A 95 0.56 -9.21 7.98
N LEU A 96 -0.24 -8.23 8.41
CA LEU A 96 -0.37 -6.94 7.71
C LEU A 96 0.92 -6.10 7.77
N ILE A 97 1.70 -6.17 8.84
CA ILE A 97 2.96 -5.42 8.97
C ILE A 97 3.96 -5.76 7.86
N PRO A 98 4.41 -7.01 7.66
CA PRO A 98 5.35 -7.34 6.59
C PRO A 98 4.75 -7.10 5.20
N TRP A 99 3.45 -7.31 5.03
CA TRP A 99 2.73 -7.01 3.78
C TRP A 99 2.77 -5.51 3.44
N ALA A 100 2.42 -4.66 4.42
CA ALA A 100 2.44 -3.21 4.28
C ALA A 100 3.87 -2.69 4.10
N LEU A 101 4.86 -3.31 4.77
CA LEU A 101 6.27 -2.98 4.63
C LEU A 101 6.76 -3.19 3.20
N GLY A 102 6.47 -4.35 2.60
CA GLY A 102 6.85 -4.62 1.21
C GLY A 102 6.23 -3.63 0.22
N GLN A 103 4.94 -3.33 0.38
CA GLN A 103 4.25 -2.36 -0.46
C GLN A 103 4.79 -0.93 -0.28
N GLN A 104 5.01 -0.48 0.96
CA GLN A 104 5.58 0.84 1.23
C GLN A 104 7.02 0.93 0.75
N PHE A 105 7.79 -0.15 0.85
CA PHE A 105 9.15 -0.17 0.32
C PHE A 105 9.16 0.04 -1.20
N ALA A 106 8.33 -0.71 -1.95
CA ALA A 106 8.20 -0.50 -3.40
C ALA A 106 7.65 0.90 -3.73
N LEU A 107 6.56 1.34 -3.10
CA LEU A 107 5.95 2.65 -3.37
C LEU A 107 6.93 3.80 -3.11
N GLN A 108 7.55 3.84 -1.93
CA GLN A 108 8.32 4.99 -1.50
C GLN A 108 9.74 5.00 -2.08
N THR A 109 10.40 3.84 -2.14
CA THR A 109 11.79 3.77 -2.61
C THR A 109 11.90 3.59 -4.11
N VAL A 110 10.88 3.03 -4.79
CA VAL A 110 10.92 2.81 -6.24
C VAL A 110 10.01 3.79 -6.96
N LEU A 111 8.69 3.62 -6.81
CA LEU A 111 7.70 4.34 -7.61
C LEU A 111 7.85 5.85 -7.43
N LEU A 112 7.92 6.33 -6.19
CA LEU A 112 8.08 7.74 -5.87
C LEU A 112 9.41 8.29 -6.38
N ARG A 113 10.53 7.64 -6.05
CA ARG A 113 11.86 8.15 -6.39
C ARG A 113 12.10 8.18 -7.90
N GLU A 114 11.68 7.15 -8.63
CA GLU A 114 11.81 7.17 -10.09
C GLU A 114 10.83 8.16 -10.74
N SER A 115 9.62 8.32 -10.20
CA SER A 115 8.68 9.34 -10.69
C SER A 115 9.23 10.75 -10.49
N GLN A 116 9.85 11.04 -9.34
CA GLN A 116 10.51 12.32 -9.05
C GLN A 116 11.83 12.53 -9.80
N ALA A 117 12.46 11.45 -10.28
CA ALA A 117 13.62 11.57 -11.16
C ALA A 117 13.20 11.91 -12.62
N THR A 118 11.96 11.61 -12.99
CA THR A 118 11.42 11.81 -14.34
C THR A 118 10.60 13.10 -14.44
N LEU A 119 9.95 13.50 -13.36
CA LEU A 119 9.08 14.67 -13.25
C LEU A 119 9.53 15.58 -12.10
N SER A 120 8.83 16.69 -11.88
CA SER A 120 9.06 17.51 -10.69
C SER A 120 8.74 16.75 -9.39
N ARG A 121 9.27 17.22 -8.26
CA ARG A 121 9.03 16.64 -6.93
C ARG A 121 7.53 16.44 -6.63
N SER A 122 6.71 17.44 -6.95
CA SER A 122 5.26 17.42 -6.73
C SER A 122 4.54 16.50 -7.73
N ALA A 123 4.87 16.60 -9.02
CA ALA A 123 4.27 15.74 -10.05
C ALA A 123 4.64 14.26 -9.84
N GLY A 124 5.84 13.98 -9.33
CA GLY A 124 6.29 12.63 -8.99
C GLY A 124 5.48 12.00 -7.84
N ILE A 125 5.05 12.79 -6.85
CA ILE A 125 4.15 12.32 -5.79
C ILE A 125 2.80 11.90 -6.37
N TRP A 126 2.22 12.74 -7.24
CA TRP A 126 0.96 12.44 -7.90
C TRP A 126 1.06 11.21 -8.78
N LEU A 127 2.11 11.10 -9.60
CA LEU A 127 2.33 9.94 -10.47
C LEU A 127 2.48 8.65 -9.65
N ALA A 128 3.29 8.65 -8.59
CA ALA A 128 3.49 7.45 -7.77
C ALA A 128 2.20 7.00 -7.08
N ALA A 129 1.43 7.94 -6.54
CA ALA A 129 0.14 7.64 -5.92
C ALA A 129 -0.89 7.14 -6.95
N ALA A 130 -0.93 7.75 -8.14
CA ALA A 130 -1.82 7.34 -9.22
C ALA A 130 -1.45 5.94 -9.75
N LEU A 131 -0.17 5.64 -9.94
CA LEU A 131 0.30 4.32 -10.33
C LEU A 131 -0.09 3.26 -9.28
N PHE A 132 0.14 3.55 -8.00
CA PHE A 132 -0.24 2.63 -6.93
C PHE A 132 -1.75 2.38 -6.88
N ALA A 133 -2.56 3.44 -6.94
CA ALA A 133 -4.02 3.31 -7.00
C ALA A 133 -4.50 2.59 -8.26
N SER A 134 -3.81 2.76 -9.39
CA SER A 134 -4.20 2.15 -10.66
C SER A 134 -4.18 0.62 -10.64
N LEU A 135 -3.30 0.03 -9.81
CA LEU A 135 -3.23 -1.42 -9.60
C LEU A 135 -4.48 -1.98 -8.90
N HIS A 136 -5.36 -1.11 -8.42
CA HIS A 136 -6.56 -1.45 -7.66
C HIS A 136 -7.86 -1.06 -8.38
N LEU A 137 -7.80 -0.52 -9.61
CA LEU A 137 -8.91 0.17 -10.31
C LEU A 137 -10.26 -0.54 -10.30
N LEU A 138 -10.26 -1.88 -10.42
CA LEU A 138 -11.51 -2.64 -10.42
C LEU A 138 -12.25 -2.59 -9.08
N ASN A 139 -11.54 -2.37 -7.98
CA ASN A 139 -12.10 -2.23 -6.65
C ASN A 139 -12.17 -0.73 -6.31
N PRO A 140 -13.34 -0.06 -6.46
CA PRO A 140 -13.43 1.39 -6.31
C PRO A 140 -13.08 1.86 -4.90
N PHE A 141 -13.51 1.11 -3.89
CA PHE A 141 -13.17 1.38 -2.49
C PHE A 141 -11.66 1.36 -2.29
N LEU A 142 -11.00 0.29 -2.74
CA LEU A 142 -9.57 0.13 -2.56
C LEU A 142 -8.78 1.14 -3.41
N THR A 143 -9.25 1.47 -4.61
CA THR A 143 -8.66 2.52 -5.45
C THR A 143 -8.68 3.88 -4.75
N ALA A 144 -9.82 4.28 -4.19
CA ALA A 144 -9.93 5.55 -3.48
C ALA A 144 -9.07 5.56 -2.21
N ALA A 145 -9.13 4.49 -1.41
CA ALA A 145 -8.35 4.36 -0.18
C ALA A 145 -6.84 4.39 -0.45
N THR A 146 -6.37 3.65 -1.46
CA THR A 146 -4.97 3.58 -1.83
C THR A 146 -4.47 4.88 -2.46
N LEU A 147 -5.29 5.59 -3.24
CA LEU A 147 -4.93 6.91 -3.77
C LEU A 147 -4.73 7.93 -2.65
N VAL A 148 -5.71 8.06 -1.75
CA VAL A 148 -5.64 9.01 -0.62
C VAL A 148 -4.47 8.65 0.31
N GLY A 149 -4.34 7.36 0.66
CA GLY A 149 -3.24 6.86 1.48
C GLY A 149 -1.88 7.13 0.86
N ALA A 150 -1.68 6.74 -0.41
CA ALA A 150 -0.42 6.95 -1.12
C ALA A 150 -0.06 8.44 -1.25
N LEU A 151 -1.04 9.31 -1.52
CA LEU A 151 -0.82 10.76 -1.54
C LEU A 151 -0.33 11.30 -0.20
N GLY A 152 -0.88 10.82 0.92
CA GLY A 152 -0.42 11.19 2.26
C GLY A 152 0.97 10.65 2.55
N TRP A 153 1.16 9.34 2.40
CA TRP A 153 2.43 8.68 2.71
C TRP A 153 3.58 9.15 1.83
N CYS A 154 3.37 9.34 0.52
CA CYS A 154 4.41 9.88 -0.35
C CYS A 154 4.82 11.30 0.03
N ARG A 155 3.89 12.16 0.46
CA ARG A 155 4.23 13.50 0.98
C ARG A 155 5.05 13.44 2.27
N VAL A 156 4.69 12.54 3.18
CA VAL A 156 5.44 12.33 4.42
C VAL A 156 6.85 11.82 4.11
N TYR A 157 6.96 10.77 3.30
CA TYR A 157 8.24 10.15 2.96
C TYR A 157 9.16 11.08 2.16
N ASP A 158 8.59 11.86 1.24
CA ASP A 158 9.33 12.85 0.45
C ASP A 158 10.02 13.90 1.33
N ARG A 159 9.45 14.24 2.49
CA ARG A 159 10.05 15.14 3.49
C ARG A 159 10.86 14.41 4.56
N TYR A 160 10.42 13.22 4.95
CA TYR A 160 10.96 12.43 6.05
C TYR A 160 11.12 10.96 5.57
N PRO A 161 12.22 10.62 4.87
CA PRO A 161 12.40 9.33 4.22
C PRO A 161 12.76 8.21 5.22
N ASN A 162 11.77 7.85 6.04
CA ASN A 162 11.78 6.70 6.91
C ASN A 162 10.49 5.90 6.67
N LEU A 163 10.59 4.68 6.14
CA LEU A 163 9.44 3.91 5.69
C LEU A 163 8.73 3.13 6.80
N LEU A 164 9.37 2.92 7.96
CA LEU A 164 8.83 2.08 9.04
C LEU A 164 7.51 2.65 9.61
N PRO A 165 7.40 3.95 9.93
CA PRO A 165 6.15 4.49 10.43
C PRO A 165 5.02 4.48 9.39
N LEU A 166 5.35 4.59 8.10
CA LEU A 166 4.38 4.54 7.00
C LEU A 166 3.85 3.11 6.82
N ALA A 167 4.73 2.11 6.91
CA ALA A 167 4.33 0.71 6.87
C ALA A 167 3.40 0.36 8.04
N LEU A 168 3.71 0.83 9.25
CA LEU A 168 2.84 0.65 10.42
C LEU A 168 1.49 1.36 10.24
N SER A 169 1.50 2.60 9.75
CA SER A 169 0.30 3.36 9.41
C SER A 169 -0.59 2.61 8.40
N HIS A 170 0.02 2.09 7.34
CA HIS A 170 -0.68 1.30 6.32
C HIS A 170 -1.27 0.01 6.89
N ALA A 171 -0.51 -0.74 7.70
CA ALA A 171 -1.01 -1.95 8.35
C ALA A 171 -2.21 -1.67 9.28
N ILE A 172 -2.10 -0.63 10.11
CA ILE A 172 -3.18 -0.24 11.03
C ILE A 172 -4.42 0.22 10.26
N LEU A 173 -4.28 1.07 9.24
CA LEU A 173 -5.43 1.52 8.45
C LEU A 173 -6.10 0.36 7.70
N THR A 174 -5.32 -0.61 7.22
CA THR A 174 -5.88 -1.84 6.62
C THR A 174 -6.65 -2.65 7.65
N LEU A 175 -6.13 -2.79 8.87
CA LEU A 175 -6.84 -3.46 9.96
C LEU A 175 -8.14 -2.74 10.32
N VAL A 176 -8.13 -1.40 10.37
CA VAL A 176 -9.33 -0.61 10.63
C VAL A 176 -10.36 -0.82 9.53
N ILE A 177 -9.97 -0.86 8.24
CA ILE A 177 -10.88 -1.19 7.14
C ILE A 177 -11.55 -2.54 7.36
N LEU A 178 -10.78 -3.57 7.76
CA LEU A 178 -11.28 -4.93 8.02
C LEU A 178 -12.24 -5.00 9.21
N CYS A 179 -12.13 -4.10 10.18
CA CYS A 179 -13.08 -3.98 11.29
C CYS A 179 -14.28 -3.09 10.93
N ALA A 180 -14.09 -2.08 10.09
CA ALA A 180 -15.06 -1.03 9.84
C ALA A 180 -16.11 -1.41 8.79
N PHE A 181 -15.73 -2.18 7.78
CA PHE A 181 -16.55 -2.35 6.59
C PHE A 181 -16.71 -3.79 6.16
N ASP A 182 -17.89 -4.06 5.63
CA ASP A 182 -18.24 -5.36 5.09
C ASP A 182 -17.62 -5.58 3.73
N ASP A 183 -17.50 -6.86 3.43
CA ASP A 183 -17.04 -7.40 2.18
C ASP A 183 -17.77 -6.81 0.97
N ALA A 184 -19.07 -6.50 1.10
CA ALA A 184 -19.86 -5.82 0.07
C ALA A 184 -19.35 -4.40 -0.26
N ILE A 185 -18.80 -3.68 0.73
CA ILE A 185 -18.24 -2.33 0.57
C ILE A 185 -16.79 -2.41 0.08
N THR A 186 -15.99 -3.27 0.69
CA THR A 186 -14.53 -3.29 0.50
C THR A 186 -14.07 -4.03 -0.74
N GLY A 187 -14.98 -4.74 -1.42
CA GLY A 187 -14.55 -5.68 -2.46
C GLY A 187 -13.74 -6.87 -1.90
N GLY A 188 -13.76 -7.08 -0.58
CA GLY A 188 -12.93 -8.07 0.10
C GLY A 188 -11.44 -7.75 0.01
N LEU A 189 -11.11 -6.47 -0.27
CA LEU A 189 -9.77 -6.00 -0.59
C LEU A 189 -9.10 -6.75 -1.75
N ARG A 190 -9.91 -7.34 -2.63
CA ARG A 190 -9.43 -8.06 -3.81
C ARG A 190 -9.09 -7.10 -4.94
N VAL A 191 -8.19 -7.54 -5.81
CA VAL A 191 -7.70 -6.82 -6.99
C VAL A 191 -7.70 -7.74 -8.20
N GLY A 192 -7.66 -7.15 -9.40
CA GLY A 192 -7.56 -7.91 -10.65
C GLY A 192 -8.70 -8.92 -10.82
N TYR A 193 -8.36 -10.10 -11.34
CA TYR A 193 -9.33 -11.16 -11.59
C TYR A 193 -10.06 -11.62 -10.32
N ALA A 194 -9.36 -11.71 -9.18
CA ALA A 194 -9.96 -12.12 -7.91
C ALA A 194 -11.14 -11.24 -7.47
N TYR A 195 -11.17 -9.96 -7.89
CA TYR A 195 -12.29 -9.06 -7.63
C TYR A 195 -13.50 -9.41 -8.50
N ILE A 196 -13.29 -9.67 -9.80
CA ILE A 196 -14.37 -10.02 -10.75
C ILE A 196 -14.94 -11.40 -10.42
N ALA A 197 -14.10 -12.37 -10.09
CA ALA A 197 -14.50 -13.74 -9.77
C ALA A 197 -15.25 -13.90 -8.45
N ARG A 198 -15.56 -12.78 -7.77
CA ARG A 198 -16.21 -12.76 -6.46
C ARG A 198 -17.75 -12.76 -6.54
N HIS A 199 -18.30 -12.96 -7.74
CA HIS A 199 -19.74 -13.02 -8.00
C HIS A 199 -20.23 -14.46 -8.09
#